data_AF-A0ABD5DV34-F1
#
_entry.id   AF-A0ABD5DV34-F1
#
_cell.length_a   1.000
_cell.length_b   1.000
_cell.length_c   1.000
_cell.angle_alpha   90.00
_cell.angle_beta   90.00
_cell.angle_gamma   90.00
#
_symmetry.space_group_name_H-M   'P 1'
#
loop_
_entity.id
_entity.type
_entity.pdbx_description
1 polymer ?
#
loop_
_entity_poly.entity_id
_entity_poly.type
_entity_poly.pdbx_seq_one_letter_code
_entity_poly.pdbx_strand_id
1 'polypeptide(L)'
;VLPGETVLTQGTGGVSLFAVQFAKIMGARVIALTSNDVKAQLLSALGADHVINYRHYPEWSVKVRELTQGRGVDRIVEIGGPGTLNQSLL
;
A
#
# COMPACT_ATOMS: atom_id res chain seq x y z
N VAL A 1 -11.53 -8.13 -3.11
CA VAL A 1 -11.07 -7.02 -3.96
C VAL A 1 -11.99 -6.97 -5.15
N LEU A 2 -12.58 -5.82 -5.44
CA LEU A 2 -13.39 -5.57 -6.63
C LEU A 2 -12.67 -4.56 -7.53
N PRO A 3 -12.93 -4.55 -8.85
CA PRO A 3 -12.42 -3.52 -9.73
C PRO A 3 -12.76 -2.11 -9.21
N GLY A 4 -11.79 -1.20 -9.24
CA GLY A 4 -11.94 0.17 -8.74
C GLY A 4 -11.79 0.35 -7.23
N GLU A 5 -11.73 -0.72 -6.43
CA GLU A 5 -11.33 -0.61 -5.01
C GLU A 5 -9.88 -0.14 -4.89
N THR A 6 -9.56 0.52 -3.77
CA THR A 6 -8.18 0.84 -3.41
C THR A 6 -7.67 -0.16 -2.37
N VAL A 7 -6.52 -0.78 -2.67
CA VAL A 7 -5.85 -1.74 -1.78
C VAL A 7 -4.52 -1.14 -1.31
N LEU A 8 -4.30 -1.13 0.00
CA LEU A 8 -3.02 -0.80 0.61
C LEU A 8 -2.24 -2.09 0.92
N THR A 9 -0.97 -2.15 0.53
CA THR A 9 -0.07 -3.28 0.83
C THR A 9 1.15 -2.81 1.61
N GLN A 10 1.69 -3.67 2.48
CA GLN A 10 2.82 -3.32 3.34
C GLN A 10 4.05 -4.16 3.04
N GLY A 11 5.16 -3.51 2.70
CA GLY A 11 6.45 -4.15 2.53
C GLY A 11 6.63 -4.88 1.19
N THR A 12 7.68 -5.70 1.13
CA THR A 12 8.15 -6.42 -0.06
C THR A 12 8.42 -7.90 0.23
N GLY A 13 7.78 -8.45 1.26
CA GLY A 13 7.77 -9.89 1.50
C GLY A 13 6.89 -10.61 0.48
N GLY A 14 7.00 -11.95 0.41
CA GLY A 14 6.26 -12.74 -0.58
C GLY A 14 4.76 -12.43 -0.61
N VAL A 15 4.11 -12.33 0.55
CA VAL A 15 2.69 -11.96 0.65
C VAL A 15 2.40 -10.61 0.01
N SER A 16 3.20 -9.58 0.30
CA SER A 16 3.03 -8.23 -0.24
C SER A 16 3.19 -8.18 -1.75
N LEU A 17 4.20 -8.87 -2.29
CA LEU A 17 4.47 -8.90 -3.73
C LEU A 17 3.34 -9.59 -4.51
N PHE A 18 2.79 -10.68 -3.97
CA PHE A 18 1.61 -11.32 -4.56
C PHE A 18 0.35 -10.45 -4.40
N ALA A 19 0.17 -9.79 -3.25
CA ALA A 19 -0.97 -8.90 -3.02
C ALA A 19 -1.02 -7.74 -4.02
N VAL A 20 0.13 -7.11 -4.32
CA VAL A 20 0.21 -6.07 -5.35
C VAL A 20 -0.27 -6.62 -6.69
N GLN A 21 0.32 -7.72 -7.16
CA GLN A 21 0.00 -8.27 -8.47
C GLN A 21 -1.45 -8.74 -8.58
N PHE A 22 -1.97 -9.46 -7.57
CA PHE A 22 -3.36 -9.89 -7.58
C PHE A 22 -4.34 -8.72 -7.55
N ALA A 23 -4.09 -7.71 -6.70
CA ALA A 23 -4.93 -6.52 -6.69
C ALA A 23 -4.93 -5.80 -8.05
N LYS A 24 -3.76 -5.68 -8.70
CA LYS A 24 -3.67 -5.12 -10.06
C LYS A 24 -4.40 -5.94 -11.11
N ILE A 25 -4.26 -7.26 -11.11
CA ILE A 25 -5.00 -8.16 -12.02
C ILE A 25 -6.52 -8.02 -11.83
N MET A 26 -6.97 -7.78 -10.60
CA MET A 26 -8.39 -7.57 -10.28
C MET A 26 -8.90 -6.16 -10.62
N GLY A 27 -8.08 -5.30 -11.23
CA GLY A 27 -8.47 -3.94 -11.60
C GLY A 27 -8.56 -2.97 -10.43
N ALA A 28 -7.89 -3.27 -9.31
CA ALA A 28 -7.81 -2.36 -8.18
C ALA A 28 -6.71 -1.29 -8.37
N ARG A 29 -6.87 -0.18 -7.66
CA ARG A 29 -5.81 0.79 -7.41
C ARG A 29 -4.98 0.30 -6.23
N VAL A 30 -3.67 0.26 -6.36
CA VAL A 30 -2.75 -0.25 -5.33
C VAL A 30 -1.86 0.87 -4.82
N ILE A 31 -1.86 1.03 -3.50
CA ILE A 31 -0.89 1.85 -2.78
C ILE A 31 0.02 0.88 -2.01
N ALA A 32 1.33 1.02 -2.10
CA ALA A 32 2.27 0.14 -1.41
C ALA A 32 3.18 0.92 -0.45
N LEU A 33 3.46 0.34 0.72
CA LEU A 33 4.39 0.91 1.70
C LEU A 33 5.74 0.21 1.65
N THR A 34 6.83 0.96 1.78
CA THR A 34 8.19 0.41 1.87
C THR A 34 9.11 1.31 2.72
N SER A 35 10.30 0.83 3.05
CA SER A 35 11.32 1.56 3.83
C SER A 35 12.48 2.11 3.02
N ASN A 36 12.57 1.78 1.72
CA ASN A 36 13.66 2.28 0.88
C ASN A 36 13.25 2.40 -0.59
N ASP A 37 13.99 3.23 -1.30
CA ASP A 37 13.65 3.64 -2.66
C ASP A 37 13.94 2.55 -3.71
N VAL A 38 14.92 1.67 -3.47
CA VAL A 38 15.18 0.51 -4.33
C VAL A 38 13.96 -0.43 -4.35
N LYS A 39 13.40 -0.73 -3.17
CA LYS A 39 12.16 -1.50 -3.03
C LYS A 39 10.96 -0.75 -3.59
N ALA A 40 10.97 0.58 -3.57
CA ALA A 40 9.90 1.37 -4.17
C ALA A 40 9.86 1.17 -5.69
N GLN A 41 11.02 1.19 -6.35
CA GLN A 41 11.11 0.91 -7.78
C GLN A 41 10.59 -0.49 -8.13
N LEU A 42 10.90 -1.51 -7.32
CA LEU A 42 10.36 -2.86 -7.49
C LEU A 42 8.83 -2.88 -7.41
N LEU A 43 8.24 -2.23 -6.40
CA LEU A 43 6.78 -2.18 -6.23
C LEU A 43 6.08 -1.46 -7.40
N SER A 44 6.66 -0.36 -7.89
CA SER A 44 6.17 0.33 -9.09
C SER A 44 6.26 -0.56 -10.33
N ALA A 45 7.37 -1.29 -10.52
CA ALA A 45 7.54 -2.22 -11.64
C ALA A 45 6.53 -3.39 -11.60
N LEU A 46 6.10 -3.80 -10.40
CA LEU A 46 5.06 -4.81 -10.20
C LEU A 46 3.63 -4.25 -10.33
N GLY A 47 3.48 -2.95 -10.63
CA GLY A 47 2.22 -2.32 -10.96
C GLY A 47 1.56 -1.52 -9.84
N ALA A 48 2.22 -1.30 -8.70
CA ALA A 48 1.69 -0.39 -7.68
C ALA A 48 1.49 1.01 -8.27
N ASP A 49 0.30 1.59 -8.12
CA ASP A 49 -0.02 2.92 -8.67
C ASP A 49 0.65 4.04 -7.86
N HIS A 50 0.81 3.82 -6.55
CA HIS A 50 1.54 4.71 -5.64
C HIS A 50 2.41 3.90 -4.71
N VAL A 51 3.59 4.43 -4.38
CA VAL A 51 4.47 3.85 -3.38
C VAL A 51 4.86 4.92 -2.36
N ILE A 52 4.67 4.61 -1.08
CA ILE A 52 5.01 5.49 0.04
C ILE A 52 6.21 4.89 0.77
N ASN A 53 7.29 5.66 0.83
CA ASN A 53 8.40 5.34 1.71
C ASN A 53 8.09 5.85 3.12
N TYR A 54 7.73 4.95 4.05
CA TYR A 54 7.32 5.33 5.41
C TYR A 54 8.48 5.88 6.25
N ARG A 55 9.74 5.80 5.80
CA ARG A 55 10.84 6.53 6.46
C ARG A 55 10.83 8.02 6.11
N HIS A 56 10.33 8.39 4.95
CA HIS A 56 10.15 9.79 4.54
C HIS A 56 8.80 10.33 5.06
N TYR A 57 7.79 9.45 5.15
CA TYR A 57 6.46 9.78 5.65
C TYR A 57 6.07 8.82 6.80
N PRO A 58 6.53 9.08 8.05
CA PRO A 58 6.22 8.22 9.20
C PRO A 58 4.72 8.08 9.48
N GLU A 59 3.97 9.16 9.29
CA GLU A 59 2.51 9.21 9.32
C GLU A 59 1.94 8.87 7.93
N TRP A 60 2.24 7.67 7.45
CA TRP A 60 1.89 7.25 6.09
C TRP A 60 0.38 7.20 5.86
N SER A 61 -0.45 7.04 6.91
CA SER A 61 -1.91 7.05 6.80
C SER A 61 -2.44 8.40 6.31
N VAL A 62 -1.83 9.51 6.74
CA VAL A 62 -2.11 10.86 6.23
C VAL A 62 -1.82 10.92 4.74
N LYS A 63 -0.67 10.37 4.31
CA LYS A 63 -0.31 10.36 2.89
C LYS A 63 -1.26 9.50 2.05
N VAL A 64 -1.70 8.36 2.59
CA VAL A 64 -2.73 7.52 1.96
C VAL A 64 -4.04 8.30 1.79
N ARG A 65 -4.46 9.04 2.83
CA ARG A 65 -5.66 9.89 2.77
C ARG A 65 -5.51 11.00 1.73
N GLU A 66 -4.37 11.68 1.63
CA GLU A 66 -4.11 12.65 0.56
C GLU A 66 -4.27 12.03 -0.83
N LEU A 67 -3.66 10.86 -1.06
CA LEU A 67 -3.74 10.13 -2.32
C LEU A 67 -5.13 9.61 -2.66
N THR A 68 -6.01 9.50 -1.66
CA THR A 68 -7.38 8.99 -1.79
C THR A 68 -8.44 10.07 -1.53
N GLN A 69 -8.04 11.36 -1.56
CA GLN A 69 -8.95 12.50 -1.37
C GLN A 69 -9.76 12.41 -0.07
N GLY A 70 -9.12 11.91 1.00
CA GLY A 70 -9.71 11.76 2.32
C GLY A 70 -10.53 10.49 2.54
N ARG A 71 -10.82 9.69 1.49
CA ARG A 71 -11.65 8.47 1.61
C ARG A 71 -10.96 7.33 2.38
N GLY A 72 -9.64 7.21 2.27
CA GLY A 72 -8.92 6.03 2.75
C GLY A 72 -8.95 4.89 1.73
N VAL A 73 -8.73 3.66 2.19
CA VAL A 73 -8.65 2.46 1.35
C VAL A 73 -9.75 1.46 1.67
N ASP A 74 -10.14 0.65 0.70
CA ASP A 74 -11.18 -0.37 0.87
C ASP A 74 -10.64 -1.63 1.54
N ARG A 75 -9.37 -1.95 1.32
CA ARG A 75 -8.68 -3.13 1.88
C ARG A 75 -7.25 -2.80 2.25
N ILE A 76 -6.76 -3.44 3.30
CA ILE A 76 -5.35 -3.44 3.66
C ILE A 76 -4.84 -4.88 3.83
N VAL A 77 -3.67 -5.16 3.28
CA VAL A 77 -2.88 -6.34 3.62
C VAL A 77 -1.95 -5.97 4.76
N GLU A 78 -2.44 -6.15 5.98
CA GLU A 78 -1.75 -5.80 7.22
C GLU A 78 -0.71 -6.87 7.58
N ILE A 79 0.55 -6.46 7.74
CA ILE A 79 1.69 -7.37 8.01
C ILE A 79 2.53 -6.88 9.19
N GLY A 80 2.61 -5.57 9.43
CA GLY A 80 3.43 -5.00 10.51
C GLY A 80 2.85 -5.21 11.91
N GLY A 81 1.57 -5.56 12.01
CA GLY A 81 0.92 -5.90 13.28
C GLY A 81 0.81 -4.68 14.19
N PRO A 82 1.11 -4.78 15.50
CA PRO A 82 0.94 -3.67 16.44
C PRO A 82 1.65 -2.37 16.05
N GLY A 83 2.76 -2.44 15.30
CA GLY A 83 3.51 -1.26 14.87
C GLY A 83 2.84 -0.44 13.77
N THR A 84 1.88 -1.02 13.05
CA THR A 84 1.21 -0.42 11.89
C THR A 84 -0.30 -0.37 12.05
N LEU A 85 -0.89 -1.24 12.89
CA LEU A 85 -2.33 -1.42 13.02
C LEU A 85 -3.08 -0.11 13.34
N ASN A 86 -2.52 0.73 14.21
CA ASN A 86 -3.16 2.01 14.53
C ASN A 86 -3.32 2.90 13.29
N GLN A 87 -2.27 3.01 12.46
CA GLN A 87 -2.34 3.78 11.22
C GLN A 87 -3.22 3.09 10.16
N SER A 88 -3.32 1.76 10.17
CA SER A 88 -4.15 0.98 9.26
C SER A 88 -5.66 1.14 9.49
N LEU A 89 -6.05 1.56 10.69
CA LEU A 89 -7.44 1.79 11.08
C LEU A 89 -7.87 3.26 10.93
N LEU A 90 -6.94 4.15 10.56
CA LEU A 90 -7.19 5.58 10.31
C LEU A 90 -7.54 5.81 8.85
#